data_AF-A0A2A2HYN0-F1
#
_entry.id   AF-A0A2A2HYN0-F1
#
_cell.length_a   1.000
_cell.length_b   1.000
_cell.length_c   1.000
_cell.angle_alpha   90.00
_cell.angle_beta   90.00
_cell.angle_gamma   90.00
#
_symmetry.space_group_name_H-M   'P 1'
#
loop_
_entity.id
_entity.type
_entity.pdbx_description
1 polymer ?
#
loop_
_entity_poly.entity_id
_entity_poly.type
_entity_poly.pdbx_seq_one_letter_code
_entity_poly.pdbx_strand_id
1 'polypeptide(L)' 'MKPVRTLQFITPTGFYGAERWILALANNLDPQTVTSFLAVTDEGGGQDLTFLDYWPGEKGEISRIAMNSRFDWR' A
#
# COMPACT_ATOMS: atom_id res chain seq x y z
N MET A 1 -24.23 7.66 -4.92
CA MET A 1 -23.24 8.30 -4.02
C MET A 1 -21.85 8.12 -4.62
N LYS A 2 -20.91 9.04 -4.39
CA LYS A 2 -19.53 8.84 -4.83
C LYS A 2 -18.80 7.91 -3.84
N PRO A 3 -18.01 6.94 -4.31
CA PRO A 3 -17.23 6.07 -3.42
C PRO A 3 -16.27 6.87 -2.53
N VAL A 4 -16.10 6.43 -1.29
CA VAL A 4 -15.08 6.98 -0.38
C VAL A 4 -13.71 6.58 -0.90
N ARG A 5 -12.79 7.54 -0.97
CA ARG A 5 -11.40 7.30 -1.39
C ARG A 5 -10.52 7.25 -0.16
N THR A 6 -9.81 6.15 0.04
CA THR A 6 -8.88 5.98 1.16
C THR A 6 -7.47 5.77 0.62
N LEU A 7 -6.46 6.32 1.31
CA LEU A 7 -5.05 6.06 1.01
C LEU A 7 -4.48 5.20 2.13
N GLN A 8 -3.95 4.04 1.78
CA GLN A 8 -3.13 3.22 2.66
C GLN A 8 -1.68 3.64 2.42
N PHE A 9 -1.00 4.13 3.45
CA PHE A 9 0.39 4.56 3.34
C PHE A 9 1.27 3.74 4.30
N ILE A 10 2.30 3.10 3.77
CA ILE A 10 3.12 2.15 4.52
C ILE A 10 4.58 2.18 4.06
N THR A 11 5.49 1.96 5.01
CA THR A 11 6.89 1.59 4.75
C THR A 11 7.02 0.08 4.97
N PRO A 12 6.90 -0.74 3.91
CA PRO A 12 6.91 -2.19 4.07
C PRO A 12 8.27 -2.67 4.53
N THR A 13 8.27 -3.65 5.44
CA THR A 13 9.48 -4.28 5.99
C THR A 13 9.50 -5.80 5.77
N GLY A 14 8.49 -6.32 5.07
CA GLY A 14 8.31 -7.74 4.73
C GLY A 14 6.85 -8.06 4.39
N PHE A 15 6.46 -9.33 4.45
CA PHE A 15 5.08 -9.78 4.15
C PHE A 15 4.39 -10.51 5.31
N TYR A 16 4.40 -9.90 6.50
CA TYR A 16 3.82 -10.54 7.70
C TYR A 16 3.05 -9.59 8.63
N GLY A 17 3.29 -8.28 8.56
CA GLY A 17 2.75 -7.31 9.51
C GLY A 17 1.64 -6.43 8.94
N ALA A 18 1.87 -5.13 8.98
CA ALA A 18 0.93 -4.11 8.50
C ALA A 18 0.53 -4.33 7.03
N GLU A 19 1.41 -4.91 6.22
CA GLU A 19 1.17 -5.33 4.85
C GLU A 19 -0.04 -6.27 4.76
N ARG A 20 -0.09 -7.31 5.60
CA ARG A 20 -1.22 -8.27 5.59
C ARG A 20 -2.52 -7.64 6.03
N TRP A 21 -2.48 -6.72 6.99
CA TRP A 21 -3.67 -6.00 7.45
C TRP A 21 -4.22 -5.08 6.37
N ILE A 22 -3.35 -4.36 5.66
CA ILE A 22 -3.73 -3.50 4.54
C ILE A 22 -4.39 -4.32 3.42
N LEU A 23 -3.82 -5.48 3.06
CA LEU A 23 -4.42 -6.38 2.07
C LEU A 23 -5.75 -6.95 2.52
N ALA A 24 -5.83 -7.45 3.75
CA ALA A 24 -7.07 -7.98 4.30
C ALA A 24 -8.18 -6.92 4.26
N LEU A 25 -7.86 -5.68 4.64
CA LEU A 25 -8.80 -4.57 4.54
C LEU A 25 -9.21 -4.29 3.08
N ALA A 26 -8.24 -4.09 2.18
CA ALA A 26 -8.51 -3.80 0.78
C ALA A 26 -9.37 -4.88 0.10
N ASN A 27 -9.10 -6.16 0.38
CA ASN A 27 -9.83 -7.31 -0.16
C ASN A 27 -11.27 -7.42 0.34
N ASN A 28 -11.57 -6.91 1.53
CA ASN A 28 -12.89 -7.07 2.15
C ASN A 28 -13.74 -5.79 2.11
N LEU A 29 -13.20 -4.68 1.60
CA LEU A 29 -13.97 -3.47 1.35
C LEU A 29 -14.77 -3.59 0.06
N ASP A 30 -16.04 -3.21 0.10
CA ASP A 30 -16.92 -3.16 -1.05
C ASP A 30 -16.40 -2.12 -2.08
N PRO A 31 -16.00 -2.55 -3.29
CA PRO A 31 -15.45 -1.66 -4.32
C PRO A 31 -16.46 -0.64 -4.87
N GLN A 32 -17.78 -0.86 -4.67
CA GLN A 32 -18.81 0.09 -5.08
C GLN A 32 -18.93 1.28 -4.13
N THR A 33 -18.47 1.13 -2.89
CA THR A 33 -18.56 2.15 -1.84
C THR A 33 -17.21 2.69 -1.41
N VAL A 34 -16.12 1.95 -1.59
CA VAL A 34 -14.77 2.36 -1.22
C VAL A 34 -13.73 2.03 -2.29
N THR A 35 -12.94 3.04 -2.66
CA THR A 35 -11.73 2.89 -3.48
C THR A 35 -10.50 3.07 -2.59
N SER A 36 -9.69 2.02 -2.45
CA SER A 36 -8.43 2.06 -1.72
C SER A 36 -7.26 2.33 -2.66
N PHE A 37 -6.46 3.35 -2.38
CA PHE A 37 -5.19 3.65 -3.03
C PHE A 37 -4.06 3.18 -2.12
N LEU A 38 -2.90 2.88 -2.70
CA LEU A 38 -1.74 2.45 -1.94
C LEU A 38 -0.57 3.39 -2.23
N ALA A 39 0.03 3.95 -1.20
CA ALA A 39 1.35 4.57 -1.26
C ALA A 39 2.33 3.70 -0.47
N VAL A 40 3.50 3.45 -1.05
CA VAL A 40 4.60 2.77 -0.35
C VAL A 40 5.87 3.60 -0.43
N THR A 41 6.63 3.63 0.66
CA THR A 41 8.00 4.16 0.60
C THR A 41 8.94 3.09 0.06
N ASP A 42 9.75 3.47 -0.93
CA ASP A 42 10.84 2.67 -1.49
C ASP A 42 12.15 3.18 -0.87
N GLU A 43 12.64 2.49 0.16
CA GLU A 43 13.86 2.83 0.89
C GLU A 43 15.13 2.33 0.18
N GLY A 44 14.98 1.71 -1.01
CA GLY A 44 16.04 1.06 -1.74
C GLY A 44 16.58 -0.21 -1.06
N GLY A 45 17.81 -0.60 -1.42
CA GLY A 45 18.63 -1.52 -0.61
C GLY A 45 17.97 -2.84 -0.14
N GLY A 46 17.40 -3.63 -1.06
CA GLY A 46 16.90 -4.97 -0.72
C GLY A 46 15.62 -4.98 0.13
N GLN A 47 14.89 -3.86 0.20
CA GLN A 47 13.56 -3.81 0.79
C GLN A 47 12.63 -4.83 0.11
N ASP A 48 11.92 -5.59 0.94
CA ASP A 48 10.94 -6.56 0.46
C ASP A 48 9.63 -5.84 0.08
N LEU A 49 9.40 -5.70 -1.22
CA LEU A 49 8.20 -5.12 -1.81
C LEU A 49 7.23 -6.16 -2.37
N THR A 50 7.42 -7.46 -2.06
CA THR A 50 6.55 -8.55 -2.58
C THR A 50 5.08 -8.37 -2.23
N PHE A 51 4.78 -7.66 -1.14
CA PHE A 51 3.43 -7.22 -0.79
C PHE A 51 2.68 -6.54 -1.96
N LEU A 52 3.39 -5.78 -2.80
CA LEU A 52 2.79 -5.06 -3.94
C LEU A 52 2.20 -6.02 -4.99
N ASP A 53 2.77 -7.21 -5.14
CA ASP A 53 2.31 -8.21 -6.12
C ASP A 53 0.94 -8.78 -5.77
N TYR A 54 0.50 -8.61 -4.52
CA TYR A 54 -0.79 -9.07 -4.02
C TYR A 54 -1.85 -7.96 -4.00
N TRP A 55 -1.50 -6.72 -4.36
CA TRP A 55 -2.47 -5.62 -4.35
C TRP A 55 -3.58 -5.87 -5.38
N PRO A 56 -4.87 -5.77 -5.03
CA PRO A 56 -5.94 -6.16 -5.93
C PRO A 56 -6.08 -5.15 -7.07
N GLY A 57 -6.00 -5.61 -8.32
CA GLY A 57 -6.01 -4.73 -9.51
C GLY A 57 -7.29 -3.93 -9.73
N GLU A 58 -8.40 -4.29 -9.07
CA GLU A 58 -9.66 -3.51 -9.08
C GLU A 58 -9.63 -2.32 -8.10
N LYS A 59 -8.58 -2.21 -7.28
CA LYS A 59 -8.39 -1.12 -6.33
C LYS A 59 -7.57 0.00 -6.98
N GLY A 60 -7.51 1.14 -6.31
CA GLY A 60 -6.82 2.33 -6.80
C GLY A 60 -5.33 2.11 -7.04
N GLU A 61 -4.72 3.09 -7.69
CA GLU A 61 -3.32 3.09 -8.09
C GLU A 61 -2.35 2.86 -6.92
N ILE A 62 -1.23 2.22 -7.24
CA ILE A 62 -0.07 2.08 -6.36
C ILE A 62 0.93 3.18 -6.70
N SER A 63 1.27 4.02 -5.73
CA SER A 63 2.31 5.04 -5.84
C SER A 63 3.53 4.64 -5.01
N ARG A 64 4.71 4.73 -5.62
CA ARG A 64 6.00 4.51 -4.93
C ARG A 64 6.64 5.86 -4.62
N ILE A 65 7.08 6.03 -3.38
CA ILE A 65 7.73 7.23 -2.88
C ILE A 65 9.18 6.87 -2.60
N ALA A 66 10.10 7.28 -3.49
CA ALA A 66 11.52 7.01 -3.34
C ALA A 66 12.08 7.75 -2.13
N MET A 67 12.75 7.03 -1.23
CA MET A 67 13.46 7.56 -0.06
C MET A 67 14.96 7.40 -0.26
N ASN A 68 15.76 8.27 0.36
CA ASN A 68 17.21 8.19 0.29
C ASN A 68 17.80 7.12 1.22
N SER A 69 17.08 6.77 2.29
CA SER A 69 17.50 5.76 3.27
C SER A 69 16.34 5.35 4.17
N ARG A 70 16.55 4.29 4.96
CA ARG A 70 15.68 3.96 6.08
C ARG A 70 15.64 5.14 7.05
N PHE A 71 14.44 5.66 7.32
CA PHE A 71 14.20 6.88 8.12
C PHE A 71 14.57 8.21 7.42
N ASP A 72 14.40 8.29 6.10
CA ASP A 72 14.42 9.60 5.43
C ASP A 72 13.35 10.53 6.03
N TRP A 73 13.78 11.71 6.48
CA TRP A 73 12.94 12.70 7.16
C TRP A 73 12.55 13.86 6.24
N ARG A 74 13.06 13.86 5.01
CA ARG A 74 12.87 14.92 4.01
C ARG A 74 11.77 14.60 3.02
#